data_AF-A0A956RX19-F1
#
_entry.id   AF-A0A956RX19-F1
#
_cell.length_a   1.000
_cell.length_b   1.000
_cell.length_c   1.000
_cell.angle_alpha   90.00
_cell.angle_beta   90.00
_cell.angle_gamma   90.00
#
_symmetry.space_group_name_H-M   'P 1'
#
loop_
_entity.id
_entity.type
_entity.pdbx_description
1 polymer ?
#
loop_
_entity_poly.entity_id
_entity_poly.type
_entity_poly.pdbx_seq_one_letter_code
_entity_poly.pdbx_strand_id
1 'polypeptide(L)'
;MMDIKTFSPERLKDKLKHFWVLSGEKIISIEDYYDSTSGAPVFTRKGKYCNRGWTEWTQGFQYGSAILQFDATGEERFLEIGRKNTIDRMTPHLVHKGVHDHGFNNISTYGNLLRLSGERRIESDSWQREFYKLALKVSSAVQAARWTAVKNGGYIYSFNGPHSLFIDTIRSCRVLGIGHKLGHYLPGENDARINLLERMLIHIATSAKYSIFYGEGRDAYDASGRTAHEAIFNVNDGNFRCPNSQQGYSGFTTWTRGLAWAMLG
;
A
#
# COMPACT_ATOMS: atom_id res chain seq x y z
N MET A 1 -29.58 -12.32 0.98
CA MET A 1 -28.31 -12.20 0.22
C MET A 1 -28.66 -11.65 -1.15
N MET A 2 -27.93 -10.64 -1.65
CA MET A 2 -28.10 -10.16 -3.03
C MET A 2 -27.60 -11.23 -3.99
N ASP A 3 -28.43 -11.63 -4.95
CA ASP A 3 -28.01 -12.51 -6.05
C ASP A 3 -27.16 -11.71 -7.03
N ILE A 4 -25.84 -11.97 -7.03
CA ILE A 4 -24.86 -11.30 -7.87
C ILE A 4 -25.19 -11.45 -9.37
N LYS A 5 -25.90 -12.51 -9.76
CA LYS A 5 -26.22 -12.78 -11.18
C LYS A 5 -27.29 -11.85 -11.76
N THR A 6 -28.09 -11.18 -10.92
CA THR A 6 -29.18 -10.27 -11.36
C THR A 6 -28.96 -8.82 -10.94
N PHE A 7 -27.74 -8.50 -10.48
CA PHE A 7 -27.37 -7.19 -9.98
C PHE A 7 -27.03 -6.23 -11.12
N SER A 8 -27.61 -5.03 -11.11
CA SER A 8 -27.25 -3.95 -12.04
C SER A 8 -26.65 -2.76 -11.28
N PRO A 9 -25.59 -2.11 -11.80
CA PRO A 9 -24.98 -0.94 -11.17
C PRO A 9 -25.97 0.21 -10.92
N GLU A 10 -27.01 0.34 -11.74
CA GLU A 10 -28.04 1.38 -11.64
C GLU A 10 -28.75 1.32 -10.28
N ARG A 11 -28.92 0.13 -9.70
CA ARG A 11 -29.55 -0.04 -8.37
C ARG A 11 -28.73 0.57 -7.23
N LEU A 12 -27.45 0.86 -7.47
CA LEU A 12 -26.59 1.54 -6.50
C LEU A 12 -26.55 3.04 -6.69
N LYS A 13 -27.12 3.60 -7.77
CA LYS A 13 -26.93 5.02 -8.13
C LYS A 13 -27.23 5.97 -6.99
N ASP A 14 -28.39 5.85 -6.35
CA ASP A 14 -28.76 6.76 -5.25
C ASP A 14 -28.01 6.45 -3.95
N LYS A 15 -27.68 5.18 -3.70
CA LYS A 15 -26.81 4.79 -2.58
C LYS A 15 -25.39 5.36 -2.73
N LEU A 16 -24.86 5.39 -3.96
CA LEU A 16 -23.55 5.96 -4.26
C LEU A 16 -23.55 7.47 -4.11
N LYS A 17 -24.61 8.17 -4.56
CA LYS A 17 -24.76 9.61 -4.29
C LYS A 17 -24.71 9.90 -2.79
N HIS A 18 -25.50 9.17 -2.00
CA HIS A 18 -25.52 9.35 -0.55
C HIS A 18 -24.18 8.99 0.10
N PHE A 19 -23.54 7.91 -0.35
CA PHE A 19 -22.21 7.51 0.10
C PHE A 19 -21.18 8.63 -0.08
N TRP A 20 -21.15 9.30 -1.23
CA TRP A 20 -20.19 10.37 -1.49
C TRP A 20 -20.43 11.61 -0.63
N VAL A 21 -21.69 11.92 -0.31
CA VAL A 21 -22.01 12.98 0.67
C VAL A 21 -21.41 12.64 2.03
N LEU A 22 -21.69 11.43 2.55
CA LEU A 22 -21.16 10.99 3.85
C LEU A 22 -19.63 10.93 3.86
N SER A 23 -19.01 10.43 2.79
CA SER A 23 -17.55 10.38 2.64
C SER A 23 -16.93 11.78 2.72
N GLY A 24 -17.49 12.74 1.99
CA GLY A 24 -17.06 14.14 2.01
C GLY A 24 -17.17 14.76 3.41
N GLU A 25 -18.30 14.55 4.10
CA GLU A 25 -18.49 14.99 5.49
C GLU A 25 -17.43 14.42 6.44
N LYS A 26 -17.03 13.14 6.28
CA LYS A 26 -16.00 12.54 7.12
C LYS A 26 -14.60 13.06 6.81
N ILE A 27 -14.28 13.33 5.55
CA ILE A 27 -13.00 13.93 5.17
C ILE A 27 -12.88 15.32 5.80
N ILE A 28 -13.92 16.16 5.68
CA ILE A 28 -13.95 17.50 6.28
C ILE A 28 -13.86 17.40 7.81
N SER A 29 -14.64 16.50 8.43
CA SER A 29 -14.60 16.31 9.87
C SER A 29 -13.22 15.84 10.38
N ILE A 30 -12.44 15.10 9.59
CA ILE A 30 -11.07 14.74 9.97
C ILE A 30 -10.18 15.98 9.86
N GLU A 31 -10.27 16.73 8.76
CA GLU A 31 -9.46 17.94 8.55
C GLU A 31 -9.69 19.00 9.64
N ASP A 32 -10.94 19.22 10.04
CA ASP A 32 -11.30 20.28 11.00
C ASP A 32 -10.95 19.93 12.45
N TYR A 33 -11.03 18.65 12.83
CA TYR A 33 -11.05 18.24 14.24
C TYR A 33 -9.93 17.30 14.66
N TYR A 34 -9.20 16.70 13.71
CA TYR A 34 -8.11 15.79 14.05
C TYR A 34 -6.78 16.53 14.15
N ASP A 35 -6.11 16.42 15.30
CA ASP A 35 -4.78 16.96 15.48
C ASP A 35 -3.74 16.14 14.69
N SER A 36 -3.37 16.65 13.51
CA SER A 36 -2.35 16.04 12.65
C SER A 36 -0.94 15.98 13.26
N THR A 37 -0.66 16.73 14.33
CA THR A 37 0.65 16.64 15.02
C THR A 37 0.78 15.36 15.85
N SER A 38 -0.34 14.72 16.17
CA SER A 38 -0.40 13.44 16.88
C SER A 38 -0.13 12.21 15.99
N GLY A 39 0.15 12.38 14.70
CA GLY A 39 0.37 11.28 13.74
C GLY A 39 -0.91 10.86 13.01
N ALA A 40 -0.87 9.80 12.22
CA ALA A 40 -1.99 9.43 11.33
C ALA A 40 -3.29 9.01 12.07
N PRO A 41 -4.49 9.39 11.58
CA PRO A 41 -5.78 8.94 12.12
C PRO A 41 -6.08 7.50 11.68
N VAL A 42 -6.01 6.53 12.60
CA VAL A 42 -5.95 5.11 12.24
C VAL A 42 -7.24 4.37 12.54
N PHE A 43 -7.79 4.55 13.73
CA PHE A 43 -9.05 3.92 14.15
C PHE A 43 -9.81 4.85 15.09
N THR A 44 -11.07 4.54 15.37
CA THR A 44 -11.87 5.36 16.29
C THR A 44 -11.97 4.74 17.68
N ARG A 45 -11.89 5.57 18.72
CA ARG A 45 -12.28 5.24 20.10
C ARG A 45 -13.42 6.16 20.49
N LYS A 46 -14.58 5.59 20.82
CA LYS A 46 -15.80 6.37 21.13
C LYS A 46 -16.14 7.39 20.03
N GLY A 47 -16.01 6.99 18.77
CA GLY A 47 -16.35 7.81 17.60
C GLY A 47 -15.32 8.88 17.22
N LYS A 48 -14.20 9.00 17.93
CA LYS A 48 -13.12 9.94 17.58
C LYS A 48 -11.91 9.20 17.05
N TYR A 49 -11.32 9.68 15.95
CA TYR A 49 -10.07 9.12 15.44
C TYR A 49 -8.94 9.23 16.45
N CYS A 50 -8.12 8.19 16.52
CA CYS A 50 -6.95 8.09 17.37
C CYS A 50 -5.78 7.58 16.54
N ASN A 51 -4.58 7.98 16.96
CA ASN A 51 -3.34 7.45 16.44
C ASN A 51 -3.02 6.07 17.06
N ARG A 52 -2.02 5.41 16.48
CA ARG A 52 -1.30 4.30 17.10
C ARG A 52 0.17 4.47 16.72
N GLY A 53 1.09 4.17 17.64
CA GLY A 53 2.49 4.09 17.27
C GLY A 53 2.68 3.09 16.11
N TRP A 54 3.63 3.39 15.21
CA TRP A 54 3.98 2.54 14.06
C TRP A 54 2.91 2.43 12.95
N THR A 55 1.85 3.24 12.99
CA THR A 55 0.79 3.24 11.96
C THR A 55 0.76 4.49 11.09
N GLU A 56 1.87 5.24 11.02
CA GLU A 56 2.01 6.38 10.10
C GLU A 56 1.85 5.98 8.62
N TRP A 57 1.99 4.69 8.31
CA TRP A 57 1.74 4.13 6.98
C TRP A 57 0.31 4.32 6.46
N THR A 58 -0.64 4.70 7.32
CA THR A 58 -2.02 4.98 6.89
C THR A 58 -2.24 6.41 6.42
N GLN A 59 -1.26 7.31 6.58
CA GLN A 59 -1.43 8.72 6.27
C GLN A 59 -1.68 8.98 4.78
N GLY A 60 -1.09 8.18 3.89
CA GLY A 60 -1.41 8.28 2.47
C GLY A 60 -2.85 7.91 2.12
N PHE A 61 -3.53 7.08 2.93
CA PHE A 61 -4.97 6.84 2.73
C PHE A 61 -5.80 8.04 3.17
N GLN A 62 -5.41 8.75 4.23
CA GLN A 62 -6.12 9.97 4.67
C GLN A 62 -6.19 10.98 3.53
N TYR A 63 -5.04 11.38 2.98
CA TYR A 63 -4.99 12.39 1.93
C TYR A 63 -5.39 11.83 0.56
N GLY A 64 -5.08 10.55 0.29
CA GLY A 64 -5.55 9.85 -0.90
C GLY A 64 -7.07 9.75 -0.99
N SER A 65 -7.77 9.64 0.15
CA SER A 65 -9.23 9.62 0.18
C SER A 65 -9.84 10.95 -0.28
N ALA A 66 -9.23 12.09 0.07
CA ALA A 66 -9.64 13.40 -0.44
C ALA A 66 -9.46 13.49 -1.97
N ILE A 67 -8.35 12.99 -2.49
CA ILE A 67 -8.10 12.95 -3.95
C ILE A 67 -9.14 12.08 -4.67
N LEU A 68 -9.48 10.92 -4.10
CA LEU A 68 -10.52 10.03 -4.65
C LEU A 68 -11.93 10.61 -4.53
N GLN A 69 -12.21 11.36 -3.46
CA GLN A 69 -13.47 12.09 -3.30
C GLN A 69 -13.65 13.09 -4.44
N PHE A 70 -12.62 13.88 -4.75
CA PHE A 70 -12.64 14.77 -5.92
C PHE A 70 -12.84 13.99 -7.23
N ASP A 71 -12.11 12.88 -7.42
CA ASP A 71 -12.23 12.04 -8.61
C ASP A 71 -13.68 11.52 -8.80
N ALA A 72 -14.39 11.26 -7.70
CA ALA A 72 -15.77 10.81 -7.73
C ALA A 72 -16.80 11.94 -7.91
N THR A 73 -16.59 13.11 -7.30
CA THR A 73 -17.64 14.15 -7.19
C THR A 73 -17.37 15.43 -7.98
N GLY A 74 -16.11 15.71 -8.34
CA GLY A 74 -15.70 16.97 -8.98
C GLY A 74 -15.65 18.17 -8.03
N GLU A 75 -15.78 17.96 -6.72
CA GLU A 75 -15.73 19.04 -5.73
C GLU A 75 -14.28 19.47 -5.45
N GLU A 76 -13.86 20.61 -6.01
CA GLU A 76 -12.48 21.12 -6.00
C GLU A 76 -11.84 21.21 -4.61
N ARG A 77 -12.61 21.54 -3.56
CA ARG A 77 -12.11 21.60 -2.17
C ARG A 77 -11.37 20.32 -1.74
N PHE A 78 -11.81 19.14 -2.21
CA PHE A 78 -11.16 17.88 -1.83
C PHE A 78 -9.84 17.65 -2.58
N LEU A 79 -9.74 18.17 -3.81
CA LEU A 79 -8.48 18.22 -4.53
C LEU A 79 -7.49 19.13 -3.83
N GLU A 80 -7.92 20.31 -3.37
CA GLU A 80 -7.10 21.25 -2.61
C GLU A 80 -6.57 20.62 -1.32
N ILE A 81 -7.45 20.00 -0.52
CA ILE A 81 -7.07 19.27 0.71
C ILE A 81 -6.04 18.19 0.39
N GLY A 82 -6.35 17.32 -0.57
CA GLY A 82 -5.50 16.19 -0.94
C GLY A 82 -4.13 16.62 -1.46
N ARG A 83 -4.10 17.62 -2.34
CA ARG A 83 -2.88 18.15 -2.96
C ARG A 83 -2.00 18.87 -1.94
N LYS A 84 -2.58 19.78 -1.14
CA LYS A 84 -1.87 20.54 -0.11
C LYS A 84 -1.23 19.59 0.90
N ASN A 85 -2.00 18.66 1.45
CA ASN A 85 -1.48 17.72 2.44
C ASN A 85 -0.47 16.73 1.84
N THR A 86 -0.60 16.36 0.57
CA THR A 86 0.43 15.57 -0.12
C THR A 86 1.77 16.30 -0.12
N ILE A 87 1.79 17.60 -0.46
CA ILE A 87 3.02 18.39 -0.52
C ILE A 87 3.60 18.61 0.88
N ASP A 88 2.76 19.04 1.83
CA ASP A 88 3.21 19.49 3.14
C ASP A 88 3.61 18.34 4.06
N ARG A 89 3.02 17.15 3.89
CA ARG A 89 3.10 16.07 4.89
C ARG A 89 3.70 14.77 4.37
N MET A 90 3.72 14.51 3.05
CA MET A 90 4.11 13.19 2.55
C MET A 90 5.61 13.02 2.29
N THR A 91 6.39 14.11 2.30
CA THR A 91 7.84 14.06 2.06
C THR A 91 8.59 13.04 2.93
N PRO A 92 8.36 12.93 4.26
CA PRO A 92 9.02 11.90 5.08
C PRO A 92 8.75 10.45 4.60
N HIS A 93 7.58 10.18 4.02
CA HIS A 93 7.21 8.86 3.50
C HIS A 93 7.91 8.50 2.18
N LEU A 94 8.48 9.48 1.46
CA LEU A 94 9.28 9.21 0.26
C LEU A 94 10.62 8.58 0.62
N VAL A 95 11.18 8.96 1.76
CA VAL A 95 12.53 8.59 2.21
C VAL A 95 12.54 7.65 3.41
N HIS A 96 11.38 7.14 3.83
CA HIS A 96 11.26 6.28 5.00
C HIS A 96 11.90 4.90 4.80
N LYS A 97 13.19 4.78 5.12
CA LYS A 97 13.94 3.53 4.94
C LYS A 97 13.55 2.39 5.87
N GLY A 98 12.80 2.66 6.95
CA GLY A 98 12.44 1.68 7.99
C GLY A 98 11.19 0.82 7.74
N VAL A 99 10.38 1.09 6.72
CA VAL A 99 9.10 0.38 6.46
C VAL A 99 8.94 0.03 4.99
N HIS A 100 8.03 -0.90 4.69
CA HIS A 100 7.74 -1.40 3.33
C HIS A 100 6.49 -0.79 2.70
N ASP A 101 5.85 0.19 3.35
CA ASP A 101 4.53 0.74 3.02
C ASP A 101 4.53 1.89 2.01
N HIS A 102 5.59 2.05 1.22
CA HIS A 102 5.71 3.19 0.32
C HIS A 102 4.60 3.23 -0.75
N GLY A 103 4.17 2.09 -1.28
CA GLY A 103 3.05 2.03 -2.21
C GLY A 103 1.73 2.49 -1.58
N PHE A 104 1.46 2.13 -0.33
CA PHE A 104 0.28 2.63 0.39
C PHE A 104 0.29 4.14 0.53
N ASN A 105 1.45 4.71 0.87
CA ASN A 105 1.55 6.14 1.09
C ASN A 105 1.59 6.96 -0.21
N ASN A 106 2.53 6.61 -1.09
CA ASN A 106 2.96 7.50 -2.17
C ASN A 106 2.20 7.25 -3.47
N ILE A 107 1.62 6.05 -3.69
CA ILE A 107 0.70 5.85 -4.81
C ILE A 107 -0.66 6.47 -4.51
N SER A 108 -1.17 6.30 -3.29
CA SER A 108 -2.46 6.86 -2.88
C SER A 108 -2.50 8.38 -2.98
N THR A 109 -1.35 9.04 -2.88
CA THR A 109 -1.19 10.50 -2.95
C THR A 109 -0.58 10.93 -4.29
N TYR A 110 0.75 11.00 -4.41
CA TYR A 110 1.47 11.42 -5.63
C TYR A 110 1.05 10.62 -6.86
N GLY A 111 0.83 9.32 -6.71
CA GLY A 111 0.35 8.45 -7.81
C GLY A 111 -1.02 8.83 -8.34
N ASN A 112 -1.99 9.11 -7.46
CA ASN A 112 -3.31 9.57 -7.88
C ASN A 112 -3.26 10.97 -8.49
N LEU A 113 -2.47 11.90 -7.94
CA LEU A 113 -2.30 13.23 -8.54
C LEU A 113 -1.68 13.14 -9.95
N LEU A 114 -0.67 12.30 -10.13
CA LEU A 114 -0.07 12.05 -11.45
C LEU A 114 -1.07 11.43 -12.43
N ARG A 115 -1.88 10.46 -11.97
CA ARG A 115 -2.94 9.85 -12.78
C ARG A 115 -3.96 10.89 -13.23
N LEU A 116 -4.54 11.64 -12.30
CA LEU A 116 -5.55 12.66 -12.60
C LEU A 116 -5.01 13.74 -13.54
N SER A 117 -3.74 14.12 -13.38
CA SER A 117 -3.04 15.01 -14.31
C SER A 117 -2.97 14.42 -15.73
N GLY A 118 -2.58 13.15 -15.86
CA GLY A 118 -2.51 12.45 -17.15
C GLY A 118 -3.88 12.25 -17.81
N GLU A 119 -4.93 12.05 -17.00
CA GLU A 119 -6.32 11.92 -17.44
C GLU A 119 -6.98 13.28 -17.72
N ARG A 120 -6.25 14.40 -17.58
CA ARG A 120 -6.76 15.78 -17.75
C ARG A 120 -7.95 16.09 -16.84
N ARG A 121 -8.02 15.44 -15.68
CA ARG A 121 -9.03 15.69 -14.65
C ARG A 121 -8.68 16.84 -13.72
N ILE A 122 -7.40 17.22 -13.69
CA ILE A 122 -6.91 18.38 -12.94
C ILE A 122 -5.99 19.21 -13.82
N GLU A 123 -6.05 20.52 -13.67
CA GLU A 123 -5.02 21.39 -14.23
C GLU A 123 -3.69 21.12 -13.54
N SER A 124 -2.67 20.92 -14.36
CA SER A 124 -1.30 20.70 -13.88
C SER A 124 -0.28 21.12 -14.92
N ASP A 125 0.73 21.84 -14.47
CA ASP A 125 1.85 22.22 -15.31
C ASP A 125 2.88 21.07 -15.46
N SER A 126 3.91 21.31 -16.28
CA SER A 126 4.98 20.33 -16.48
C SER A 126 5.78 20.06 -15.20
N TRP A 127 6.02 21.07 -14.37
CA TRP A 127 6.79 20.95 -13.14
C TRP A 127 6.08 20.08 -12.10
N GLN A 128 4.77 20.25 -11.93
CA GLN A 128 3.95 19.43 -11.04
C GLN A 128 3.97 17.96 -11.47
N ARG A 129 3.85 17.68 -12.77
CA ARG A 129 3.96 16.31 -13.30
C ARG A 129 5.33 15.69 -13.04
N GLU A 130 6.41 16.43 -13.29
CA GLU A 130 7.77 15.93 -13.02
C GLU A 130 8.04 15.78 -11.53
N PHE A 131 7.47 16.64 -10.68
CA PHE A 131 7.53 16.51 -9.23
C PHE A 131 6.88 15.21 -8.74
N TYR A 132 5.66 14.89 -9.21
CA TYR A 132 5.00 13.63 -8.85
C TYR A 132 5.76 12.40 -9.37
N LYS A 133 6.30 12.47 -10.59
CA LYS A 133 7.16 11.41 -11.13
C LYS A 133 8.43 11.22 -10.30
N LEU A 134 9.10 12.31 -9.91
CA LEU A 134 10.29 12.28 -9.07
C LEU A 134 9.98 11.61 -7.72
N ALA A 135 8.90 12.02 -7.06
CA ALA A 135 8.45 11.42 -5.80
C ALA A 135 8.25 9.90 -5.93
N LEU A 136 7.58 9.45 -6.98
CA LEU A 136 7.36 8.01 -7.24
C LEU A 136 8.65 7.26 -7.57
N LYS A 137 9.57 7.86 -8.32
CA LYS A 137 10.90 7.28 -8.60
C LYS A 137 11.69 7.08 -7.30
N VAL A 138 11.81 8.13 -6.48
CA VAL A 138 12.47 8.07 -5.16
C VAL A 138 11.84 6.99 -4.29
N SER A 139 10.51 7.03 -4.16
CA SER A 139 9.75 6.05 -3.37
C SER A 139 9.97 4.62 -3.85
N SER A 140 10.05 4.39 -5.17
CA SER A 140 10.30 3.06 -5.73
C SER A 140 11.70 2.54 -5.43
N ALA A 141 12.71 3.41 -5.49
CA ALA A 141 14.10 3.06 -5.17
C ALA A 141 14.25 2.75 -3.67
N VAL A 142 13.65 3.57 -2.79
CA VAL A 142 13.75 3.36 -1.34
C VAL A 142 13.07 2.07 -0.92
N GLN A 143 11.85 1.77 -1.42
CA GLN A 143 11.22 0.48 -1.12
C GLN A 143 12.02 -0.68 -1.69
N ALA A 144 12.50 -0.56 -2.94
CA ALA A 144 13.30 -1.62 -3.55
C ALA A 144 14.57 -1.90 -2.76
N ALA A 145 15.21 -0.89 -2.16
CA ALA A 145 16.45 -1.05 -1.38
C ALA A 145 16.29 -1.94 -0.13
N ARG A 146 15.07 -2.12 0.38
CA ARG A 146 14.77 -2.99 1.53
C ARG A 146 14.72 -4.46 1.15
N TRP A 147 15.80 -4.99 0.59
CA TRP A 147 15.83 -6.33 -0.02
C TRP A 147 16.52 -7.38 0.83
N THR A 148 15.88 -8.54 0.97
CA THR A 148 16.49 -9.78 1.49
C THR A 148 16.53 -10.81 0.37
N ALA A 149 17.74 -11.28 0.02
CA ALA A 149 17.90 -12.43 -0.85
C ALA A 149 17.71 -13.74 -0.04
N VAL A 150 17.06 -14.73 -0.65
CA VAL A 150 16.91 -16.08 -0.07
C VAL A 150 17.30 -17.14 -1.09
N LYS A 151 17.51 -18.38 -0.64
CA LYS A 151 18.05 -19.48 -1.47
C LYS A 151 17.37 -19.63 -2.83
N ASN A 152 16.06 -19.45 -2.89
CA ASN A 152 15.24 -19.58 -4.10
C ASN A 152 14.33 -18.36 -4.30
N GLY A 153 14.87 -17.14 -4.18
CA GLY A 153 14.12 -15.91 -4.43
C GLY A 153 14.62 -14.71 -3.63
N GLY A 154 13.69 -13.85 -3.24
CA GLY A 154 13.99 -12.67 -2.45
C GLY A 154 12.74 -11.83 -2.24
N TYR A 155 12.81 -10.92 -1.28
CA TYR A 155 11.65 -10.12 -0.93
C TYR A 155 12.03 -8.77 -0.35
N ILE A 156 11.10 -7.83 -0.44
CA ILE A 156 11.12 -6.61 0.34
C ILE A 156 10.74 -6.95 1.78
N TYR A 157 11.65 -6.73 2.73
CA TYR A 157 11.45 -7.13 4.12
C TYR A 157 10.64 -6.11 4.93
N SER A 158 9.91 -6.63 5.92
CA SER A 158 8.99 -5.82 6.72
C SER A 158 9.71 -4.95 7.74
N PHE A 159 8.96 -4.08 8.45
CA PHE A 159 9.50 -3.29 9.56
C PHE A 159 10.06 -4.14 10.72
N ASN A 160 9.71 -5.44 10.82
CA ASN A 160 10.32 -6.36 11.80
C ASN A 160 11.79 -6.68 11.48
N GLY A 161 12.23 -6.44 10.26
CA GLY A 161 13.62 -6.58 9.83
C GLY A 161 13.84 -7.63 8.73
N PRO A 162 15.10 -7.86 8.34
CA PRO A 162 15.44 -8.62 7.12
C PRO A 162 14.95 -10.07 7.06
N HIS A 163 14.60 -10.68 8.20
CA HIS A 163 14.10 -12.05 8.28
C HIS A 163 12.60 -12.20 7.97
N SER A 164 11.88 -11.07 7.88
CA SER A 164 10.43 -11.03 7.93
C SER A 164 9.82 -10.60 6.59
N LEU A 165 8.97 -11.46 6.03
CA LEU A 165 8.17 -11.19 4.84
C LEU A 165 6.69 -11.04 5.25
N PHE A 166 6.16 -9.82 5.21
CA PHE A 166 4.73 -9.59 5.44
C PHE A 166 3.93 -9.66 4.14
N ILE A 167 2.72 -10.23 4.22
CA ILE A 167 1.85 -10.37 3.05
C ILE A 167 1.34 -9.02 2.52
N ASP A 168 1.20 -7.99 3.36
CA ASP A 168 0.75 -6.65 2.91
C ASP A 168 1.72 -5.96 1.95
N THR A 169 3.00 -6.31 2.00
CA THR A 169 4.05 -5.80 1.11
C THR A 169 3.68 -5.96 -0.37
N ILE A 170 2.94 -7.01 -0.71
CA ILE A 170 2.44 -7.27 -2.06
C ILE A 170 1.63 -6.10 -2.63
N ARG A 171 0.83 -5.44 -1.79
CA ARG A 171 0.01 -4.28 -2.16
C ARG A 171 0.88 -3.05 -2.42
N SER A 172 1.95 -2.93 -1.65
CA SER A 172 2.91 -1.84 -1.73
C SER A 172 3.85 -1.98 -2.94
N CYS A 173 4.12 -3.21 -3.39
CA CYS A 173 5.02 -3.53 -4.51
C CYS A 173 4.66 -2.85 -5.84
N ARG A 174 3.41 -2.40 -6.02
CA ARG A 174 3.00 -1.61 -7.20
C ARG A 174 3.90 -0.37 -7.42
N VAL A 175 4.53 0.17 -6.37
CA VAL A 175 5.40 1.36 -6.52
C VAL A 175 6.66 1.05 -7.31
N LEU A 176 7.17 -0.19 -7.24
CA LEU A 176 8.28 -0.65 -8.08
C LEU A 176 7.85 -0.73 -9.54
N GLY A 177 6.65 -1.26 -9.81
CA GLY A 177 6.09 -1.32 -11.16
C GLY A 177 5.90 0.07 -11.78
N ILE A 178 5.45 1.05 -10.99
CA ILE A 178 5.35 2.45 -11.41
C ILE A 178 6.75 3.03 -11.67
N GLY A 179 7.70 2.84 -10.76
CA GLY A 179 9.09 3.29 -10.94
C GLY A 179 9.70 2.75 -12.23
N HIS A 180 9.52 1.46 -12.50
CA HIS A 180 9.94 0.82 -13.75
C HIS A 180 9.27 1.46 -14.98
N LYS A 181 7.93 1.66 -14.96
CA LYS A 181 7.21 2.31 -16.06
C LYS A 181 7.65 3.76 -16.30
N LEU A 182 8.15 4.43 -15.26
CA LEU A 182 8.76 5.77 -15.35
C LEU A 182 10.24 5.75 -15.80
N GLY A 183 10.77 4.58 -16.20
CA GLY A 183 12.15 4.41 -16.66
C GLY A 183 13.20 4.45 -15.56
N HIS A 184 12.80 4.26 -14.30
CA HIS A 184 13.72 4.29 -13.17
C HIS A 184 14.29 2.92 -12.84
N TYR A 185 15.45 2.92 -12.19
CA TYR A 185 16.14 1.75 -11.66
C TYR A 185 16.82 2.17 -10.34
N LEU A 186 17.10 1.19 -9.47
CA LEU A 186 17.85 1.44 -8.24
C LEU A 186 19.35 1.27 -8.54
N PRO A 187 20.19 2.30 -8.39
CA PRO A 187 21.64 2.10 -8.41
C PRO A 187 22.09 1.34 -7.15
N GLY A 188 22.94 0.34 -7.34
CA GLY A 188 23.61 -0.42 -6.28
C GLY A 188 25.12 -0.20 -6.31
N GLU A 189 25.84 -0.92 -5.45
CA GLU A 189 27.30 -0.90 -5.41
C GLU A 189 27.90 -1.33 -6.75
N ASN A 190 29.09 -0.79 -7.08
CA ASN A 190 29.79 -1.03 -8.35
C ASN A 190 28.91 -0.76 -9.59
N ASP A 191 28.10 0.31 -9.52
CA ASP A 191 27.18 0.75 -10.56
C ASP A 191 26.14 -0.32 -11.00
N ALA A 192 25.87 -1.30 -10.12
CA ALA A 192 24.88 -2.32 -10.38
C ALA A 192 23.50 -1.68 -10.63
N ARG A 193 22.90 -1.93 -11.80
CA ARG A 193 21.58 -1.42 -12.14
C ARG A 193 20.51 -2.42 -11.70
N ILE A 194 19.97 -2.23 -10.51
CA ILE A 194 18.93 -3.10 -9.96
C ILE A 194 17.60 -2.82 -10.67
N ASN A 195 17.02 -3.87 -11.27
CA ASN A 195 15.76 -3.80 -11.98
C ASN A 195 14.57 -3.83 -11.00
N LEU A 196 13.76 -2.76 -11.00
CA LEU A 196 12.59 -2.64 -10.13
C LEU A 196 11.49 -3.65 -10.49
N LEU A 197 11.27 -3.93 -11.78
CA LEU A 197 10.28 -4.91 -12.21
C LEU A 197 10.69 -6.32 -11.78
N GLU A 198 11.96 -6.66 -11.94
CA GLU A 198 12.50 -7.95 -11.50
C GLU A 198 12.32 -8.14 -9.98
N ARG A 199 12.73 -7.16 -9.15
CA ARG A 199 12.51 -7.25 -7.69
C ARG A 199 11.04 -7.40 -7.33
N MET A 200 10.15 -6.69 -8.02
CA MET A 200 8.71 -6.81 -7.83
C MET A 200 8.23 -8.24 -8.11
N LEU A 201 8.61 -8.80 -9.26
CA LEU A 201 8.21 -10.16 -9.67
C LEU A 201 8.77 -11.24 -8.73
N ILE A 202 10.03 -11.12 -8.33
CA ILE A 202 10.66 -12.05 -7.38
C ILE A 202 9.96 -11.98 -6.01
N HIS A 203 9.63 -10.77 -5.52
CA HIS A 203 8.87 -10.63 -4.28
C HIS A 203 7.48 -11.29 -4.40
N ILE A 204 6.74 -11.03 -5.48
CA ILE A 204 5.41 -11.63 -5.72
C ILE A 204 5.50 -13.16 -5.69
N ALA A 205 6.44 -13.74 -6.43
CA ALA A 205 6.62 -15.18 -6.48
C ALA A 205 7.01 -15.77 -5.11
N THR A 206 7.85 -15.06 -4.35
CA THR A 206 8.25 -15.46 -2.99
C THR A 206 7.06 -15.41 -2.03
N SER A 207 6.28 -14.33 -2.05
CA SER A 207 5.05 -14.20 -1.24
C SER A 207 4.03 -15.29 -1.59
N ALA A 208 3.79 -15.55 -2.88
CA ALA A 208 2.89 -16.61 -3.32
C ALA A 208 3.35 -18.00 -2.87
N LYS A 209 4.66 -18.25 -2.87
CA LYS A 209 5.24 -19.54 -2.46
C LYS A 209 5.16 -19.78 -0.96
N TYR A 210 5.48 -18.78 -0.14
CA TYR A 210 5.65 -18.99 1.30
C TYR A 210 4.48 -18.50 2.16
N SER A 211 3.65 -17.58 1.64
CA SER A 211 2.54 -17.02 2.41
C SER A 211 1.18 -17.60 2.01
N ILE A 212 1.02 -18.15 0.80
CA ILE A 212 -0.25 -18.71 0.32
C ILE A 212 -0.23 -20.24 0.40
N PHE A 213 -1.32 -20.81 0.88
CA PHE A 213 -1.55 -22.25 1.05
C PHE A 213 -2.59 -22.70 0.03
N TYR A 214 -2.27 -23.76 -0.70
CA TYR A 214 -3.02 -24.18 -1.90
C TYR A 214 -3.85 -25.44 -1.66
N GLY A 215 -3.61 -26.16 -0.55
CA GLY A 215 -4.26 -27.45 -0.31
C GLY A 215 -3.60 -28.60 -1.07
N GLU A 216 -2.29 -28.50 -1.30
CA GLU A 216 -1.50 -29.45 -2.09
C GLU A 216 -0.63 -30.37 -1.21
N GLY A 217 -0.90 -30.39 0.10
CA GLY A 217 -0.21 -31.27 1.05
C GLY A 217 1.12 -30.70 1.56
N ARG A 218 1.27 -29.37 1.60
CA ARG A 218 2.49 -28.71 2.14
C ARG A 218 2.75 -29.09 3.61
N ASP A 219 1.71 -29.04 4.44
CA ASP A 219 1.75 -29.37 5.87
C ASP A 219 0.33 -29.64 6.41
N ALA A 220 0.21 -29.98 7.70
CA ALA A 220 -1.06 -30.29 8.36
C ALA A 220 -2.07 -29.13 8.39
N TYR A 221 -1.63 -27.90 8.10
CA TYR A 221 -2.46 -26.70 8.07
C TYR A 221 -2.64 -26.15 6.65
N ASP A 222 -2.25 -26.90 5.60
CA ASP A 222 -2.37 -26.49 4.20
C ASP A 222 -3.81 -26.57 3.71
N ALA A 223 -4.62 -25.57 4.10
CA ALA A 223 -5.96 -25.36 3.59
C ALA A 223 -5.94 -24.40 2.40
N SER A 224 -6.65 -24.73 1.32
CA SER A 224 -6.72 -23.88 0.12
C SER A 224 -7.23 -22.47 0.45
N GLY A 225 -6.49 -21.46 0.01
CA GLY A 225 -6.79 -20.05 0.27
C GLY A 225 -6.35 -19.55 1.65
N ARG A 226 -5.78 -20.42 2.51
CA ARG A 226 -5.15 -19.93 3.74
C ARG A 226 -3.98 -19.02 3.38
N THR A 227 -3.85 -17.94 4.13
CA THR A 227 -2.81 -16.93 3.93
C THR A 227 -2.11 -16.66 5.26
N ALA A 228 -0.81 -16.97 5.33
CA ALA A 228 0.03 -16.53 6.44
C ALA A 228 0.19 -15.01 6.38
N HIS A 229 0.11 -14.38 7.54
CA HIS A 229 0.34 -12.94 7.66
C HIS A 229 1.81 -12.61 7.45
N GLU A 230 2.71 -13.42 8.03
CA GLU A 230 4.15 -13.24 7.95
C GLU A 230 4.83 -14.58 7.64
N ALA A 231 5.88 -14.56 6.83
CA ALA A 231 6.78 -15.68 6.61
C ALA A 231 8.18 -15.33 7.15
N ILE A 232 8.74 -16.22 7.96
CA ILE A 232 10.04 -16.03 8.63
C ILE A 232 11.13 -16.83 7.92
N PHE A 233 12.27 -16.18 7.69
CA PHE A 233 13.46 -16.78 7.07
C PHE A 233 14.67 -16.62 7.98
N ASN A 234 15.60 -17.58 7.94
CA ASN A 234 16.93 -17.35 8.50
C ASN A 234 17.77 -16.60 7.46
N VAL A 235 18.27 -15.42 7.84
CA VAL A 235 19.02 -14.52 6.96
C VAL A 235 20.47 -14.97 6.72
N ASN A 236 21.00 -15.89 7.53
CA ASN A 236 22.36 -16.42 7.34
C ASN A 236 22.42 -17.43 6.19
N ASP A 237 21.37 -18.24 6.02
CA ASP A 237 21.33 -19.33 5.04
C ASP A 237 20.19 -19.21 4.01
N GLY A 238 19.29 -18.24 4.18
CA GLY A 238 18.15 -17.99 3.30
C GLY A 238 17.05 -19.04 3.39
N ASN A 239 17.05 -19.94 4.38
CA ASN A 239 16.04 -20.99 4.51
C ASN A 239 14.76 -20.46 5.19
N PHE A 240 13.60 -20.85 4.65
CA PHE A 240 12.31 -20.64 5.28
C PHE A 240 12.25 -21.38 6.63
N ARG A 241 11.65 -20.74 7.65
CA ARG A 241 11.55 -21.29 9.00
C ARG A 241 10.12 -21.64 9.38
N CYS A 242 9.23 -20.66 9.33
CA CYS A 242 7.84 -20.87 9.71
C CYS A 242 6.93 -19.74 9.22
N PRO A 243 5.61 -20.01 9.11
CA PRO A 243 4.62 -18.94 9.08
C PRO A 243 4.47 -18.32 10.47
N ASN A 244 4.15 -17.04 10.51
CA ASN A 244 3.91 -16.29 11.74
C ASN A 244 2.72 -15.33 11.57
N SER A 245 2.30 -14.70 12.67
CA SER A 245 1.28 -13.66 12.65
C SER A 245 1.51 -12.61 13.74
N GLN A 246 1.34 -11.34 13.36
CA GLN A 246 1.43 -10.19 14.28
C GLN A 246 0.06 -9.59 14.64
N GLN A 247 -1.01 -10.00 13.95
CA GLN A 247 -2.35 -9.41 14.07
C GLN A 247 -3.48 -10.44 13.98
N GLY A 248 -3.26 -11.59 13.35
CA GLY A 248 -4.18 -12.72 13.37
C GLY A 248 -4.06 -13.54 14.66
N TYR A 249 -4.95 -14.52 14.83
CA TYR A 249 -5.00 -15.34 16.04
C TYR A 249 -3.73 -16.18 16.25
N SER A 250 -3.20 -16.78 15.19
CA SER A 250 -1.90 -17.48 15.20
C SER A 250 -1.30 -17.54 13.79
N GLY A 251 -0.03 -17.94 13.68
CA GLY A 251 0.62 -18.23 12.39
C GLY A 251 -0.02 -19.38 11.59
N PHE A 252 -0.91 -20.15 12.24
CA PHE A 252 -1.65 -21.26 11.65
C PHE A 252 -3.08 -20.89 11.22
N THR A 253 -3.49 -19.64 11.42
CA THR A 253 -4.81 -19.12 11.03
C THR A 253 -4.73 -18.15 9.87
N THR A 254 -5.88 -17.89 9.22
CA THR A 254 -6.00 -16.85 8.20
C THR A 254 -6.57 -15.59 8.81
N TRP A 255 -5.75 -14.54 8.81
CA TRP A 255 -6.24 -13.21 9.13
C TRP A 255 -6.89 -12.58 7.90
N THR A 256 -8.17 -12.20 8.00
CA THR A 256 -9.00 -11.81 6.85
C THR A 256 -8.46 -10.62 6.07
N ARG A 257 -7.86 -9.63 6.74
CA ARG A 257 -7.21 -8.50 6.05
C ARG A 257 -5.91 -8.92 5.33
N GLY A 258 -5.16 -9.86 5.90
CA GLY A 258 -3.98 -10.44 5.24
C GLY A 258 -4.35 -11.21 3.97
N LEU A 259 -5.45 -11.98 4.01
CA LEU A 259 -6.03 -12.61 2.82
C LEU A 259 -6.44 -11.56 1.77
N ALA A 260 -7.14 -10.50 2.18
CA ALA A 260 -7.55 -9.44 1.26
C ALA A 260 -6.35 -8.73 0.60
N TRP A 261 -5.22 -8.59 1.32
CA TRP A 261 -3.98 -8.08 0.75
C TRP A 261 -3.40 -9.00 -0.31
N ALA A 262 -3.36 -10.30 -0.05
CA ALA A 262 -2.92 -11.29 -1.02
C ALA A 262 -3.80 -11.34 -2.27
N MET A 263 -5.13 -11.27 -2.11
CA MET A 263 -6.05 -11.35 -3.25
C MET A 263 -6.00 -10.12 -4.15
N LEU A 264 -5.75 -8.93 -3.57
CA LEU A 264 -5.77 -7.67 -4.30
C LEU A 264 -4.40 -7.26 -4.84
N GLY A 265 -3.31 -7.78 -4.28
CA GLY A 265 -1.95 -7.54 -4.78
C GLY A 265 -1.58 -8.53 -5.88
#